data_AF-Q2W4J3-F1
#
_entry.id   AF-Q2W4J3-F1
#
_cell.length_a   1.000
_cell.length_b   1.000
_cell.length_c   1.000
_cell.angle_alpha   90.00
_cell.angle_beta   90.00
_cell.angle_gamma   90.00
#
_symmetry.space_group_name_H-M   'P 1'
#
loop_
_entity.id
_entity.type
_entity.pdbx_description
1 polymer ?
#
loop_
_entity_poly.entity_id
_entity_poly.type
_entity_poly.pdbx_seq_one_letter_code
_entity_poly.pdbx_strand_id
1 'polypeptide(L)'
;MGILPPNLRPDIEALRVDMAVANLRDAVKDGWSVLALSTGMVDAFTDQTGIASLGGATWASGALSNRSAATVGNTRATDGSPGASWTYTDRAYSIPNGVTVSSVGIWSNATSGNGTLYIMERVGAGSYVVRASQAITFTATGWLDVALSYVVPGSSTFYVGAWVNNASVGVTPSGAFATYNGQASGSFSASETTGSMHTTRVTYSGSPGAVTVVSGAFALGFQPSVARIVSPVELGGGAIGTDCLLDLSRDGAAWAAVPLSDLGKFDASTRIVGGLVSLAGQPAGSSIYWRWRATAAYAGKNHGIWLQCK
;
A
#
# COMPACT_ATOMS: atom_id res chain seq x y z
N MET A 1 13.27 26.26 -14.69
CA MET A 1 11.89 25.81 -14.91
C MET A 1 11.92 24.68 -15.92
N GLY A 2 11.84 23.43 -15.45
CA GLY A 2 11.85 22.26 -16.33
C GLY A 2 10.49 22.12 -17.01
N ILE A 3 10.48 22.30 -18.33
CA ILE A 3 9.34 22.06 -19.20
C ILE A 3 9.12 20.54 -19.26
N LEU A 4 7.92 20.08 -18.93
CA LEU A 4 7.50 18.69 -19.11
C LEU A 4 7.56 18.32 -20.60
N PRO A 5 8.13 17.17 -20.99
CA PRO A 5 8.26 16.80 -22.40
C PRO A 5 6.90 16.42 -23.03
N PRO A 6 6.62 16.77 -24.30
CA PRO A 6 5.26 16.72 -24.89
C PRO A 6 4.75 15.34 -25.38
N ASN A 7 5.33 14.22 -24.97
CA ASN A 7 5.17 12.94 -25.70
C ASN A 7 4.37 11.83 -24.98
N LEU A 8 3.28 12.14 -24.30
CA LEU A 8 2.33 11.13 -23.78
C LEU A 8 1.13 10.85 -24.70
N ARG A 9 1.01 11.52 -25.86
CA ARG A 9 -0.12 11.35 -26.80
C ARG A 9 -0.05 10.14 -27.76
N PRO A 10 1.12 9.66 -28.22
CA PRO A 10 1.17 8.55 -29.19
C PRO A 10 0.62 7.22 -28.64
N ASP A 11 0.81 6.97 -27.34
CA ASP A 11 0.47 5.69 -26.72
C ASP A 11 -1.04 5.53 -26.46
N ILE A 12 -1.77 6.63 -26.26
CA ILE A 12 -3.23 6.61 -26.10
C ILE A 12 -3.94 6.23 -27.41
N GLU A 13 -3.46 6.72 -28.55
CA GLU A 13 -4.07 6.37 -29.84
C GLU A 13 -3.75 4.92 -30.24
N ALA A 14 -2.54 4.43 -29.93
CA ALA A 14 -2.22 3.01 -30.06
C ALA A 14 -3.09 2.14 -29.13
N LEU A 15 -3.27 2.55 -27.87
CA LEU A 15 -4.16 1.88 -26.91
C LEU A 15 -5.61 1.83 -27.44
N ARG A 16 -6.13 2.92 -27.99
CA ARG A 16 -7.47 2.98 -28.57
C ARG A 16 -7.63 2.02 -29.74
N VAL A 17 -6.64 1.95 -30.64
CA VAL A 17 -6.67 1.06 -31.80
C VAL A 17 -6.59 -0.40 -31.39
N ASP A 18 -5.66 -0.76 -30.49
CA ASP A 18 -5.51 -2.15 -30.04
C ASP A 18 -6.71 -2.62 -29.22
N MET A 19 -7.27 -1.76 -28.37
CA MET A 19 -8.52 -2.04 -27.68
C MET A 19 -9.69 -2.17 -28.66
N ALA A 20 -9.79 -1.30 -29.67
CA ALA A 20 -10.83 -1.39 -30.69
C ALA A 20 -10.72 -2.69 -31.50
N VAL A 21 -9.50 -3.10 -31.87
CA VAL A 21 -9.24 -4.34 -32.61
C VAL A 21 -9.51 -5.58 -31.76
N ALA A 22 -9.11 -5.59 -30.48
CA ALA A 22 -9.43 -6.67 -29.55
C ALA A 22 -10.95 -6.78 -29.32
N ASN A 23 -11.61 -5.64 -29.08
CA ASN A 23 -13.06 -5.57 -28.91
C ASN A 23 -13.80 -6.06 -30.15
N LEU A 24 -13.37 -5.66 -31.35
CA LEU A 24 -13.94 -6.11 -32.61
C LEU A 24 -13.73 -7.60 -32.82
N ARG A 25 -12.50 -8.10 -32.62
CA ARG A 25 -12.16 -9.53 -32.76
C ARG A 25 -13.05 -10.39 -31.89
N ASP A 26 -13.23 -9.98 -30.64
CA ASP A 26 -13.99 -10.76 -29.68
C ASP A 26 -15.51 -10.56 -29.83
N ALA A 27 -15.98 -9.37 -30.22
CA ALA A 27 -17.38 -9.17 -30.57
C ALA A 27 -17.80 -10.08 -31.74
N VAL A 28 -16.92 -10.22 -32.75
CA VAL A 28 -17.11 -11.16 -33.85
C VAL A 28 -17.07 -12.61 -33.36
N LYS A 29 -16.14 -12.97 -32.47
CA LYS A 29 -16.02 -14.33 -31.91
C LYS A 29 -17.26 -14.73 -31.09
N ASP A 30 -17.80 -13.80 -30.30
CA ASP A 30 -18.86 -14.08 -29.33
C ASP A 30 -20.26 -13.75 -29.88
N GLY A 31 -20.37 -13.43 -31.17
CA GLY A 31 -21.65 -13.17 -31.87
C GLY A 31 -22.35 -11.87 -31.48
N TRP A 32 -21.60 -10.87 -31.00
CA TRP A 32 -22.13 -9.54 -30.70
C TRP A 32 -22.23 -8.73 -31.99
N SER A 33 -23.34 -8.01 -32.19
CA SER A 33 -23.51 -7.17 -33.36
C SER A 33 -22.51 -5.99 -33.33
N VAL A 34 -22.08 -5.51 -34.49
CA VAL A 34 -21.23 -4.30 -34.62
C VAL A 34 -21.92 -3.07 -33.99
N LEU A 35 -23.26 -3.04 -33.95
CA LEU A 35 -24.06 -2.05 -33.24
C LEU A 35 -23.92 -2.12 -31.71
N ALA A 36 -23.56 -3.27 -31.13
CA ALA A 36 -23.26 -3.38 -29.70
C ALA A 36 -21.85 -2.89 -29.34
N LEU A 37 -20.97 -2.66 -30.34
CA LEU A 37 -19.67 -2.03 -30.13
C LEU A 37 -19.81 -0.53 -29.83
N SER A 38 -20.83 0.15 -30.39
CA SER A 38 -21.06 1.59 -30.19
C SER A 38 -21.69 1.94 -28.85
N THR A 39 -22.23 0.96 -28.12
CA THR A 39 -22.70 1.10 -26.73
C THR A 39 -21.60 0.81 -25.71
N GLY A 40 -20.36 0.62 -26.17
CA GLY A 40 -19.21 0.41 -25.30
C GLY A 40 -18.89 1.63 -24.46
N MET A 41 -18.70 1.45 -23.16
CA MET A 41 -18.24 2.50 -22.26
C MET A 41 -16.76 2.28 -21.95
N VAL A 42 -15.98 3.35 -22.12
CA VAL A 42 -14.54 3.35 -21.81
C VAL A 42 -14.32 4.17 -20.56
N ASP A 43 -13.73 3.54 -19.57
CA ASP A 43 -13.31 4.15 -18.32
C ASP A 43 -11.78 4.00 -18.23
N ALA A 44 -11.07 4.97 -18.82
CA ALA A 44 -9.61 4.94 -18.96
C ALA A 44 -8.96 5.76 -17.83
N PHE A 45 -7.98 5.16 -17.13
CA PHE A 45 -7.22 5.86 -16.09
C PHE A 45 -5.73 5.76 -16.41
N THR A 46 -5.13 6.90 -16.73
CA THR A 46 -3.69 6.99 -17.02
C THR A 46 -2.85 7.30 -15.78
N ASP A 47 -3.46 7.59 -14.62
CA ASP A 47 -2.74 7.92 -13.38
C ASP A 47 -3.58 7.69 -12.09
N GLN A 48 -2.95 7.89 -10.92
CA GLN A 48 -3.57 7.81 -9.58
C GLN A 48 -4.71 8.83 -9.36
N THR A 49 -4.80 9.90 -10.16
CA THR A 49 -5.78 10.98 -9.96
C THR A 49 -7.12 10.68 -10.62
N GLY A 50 -7.13 9.90 -11.70
CA GLY A 50 -8.35 9.45 -12.36
C GLY A 50 -9.29 8.68 -11.42
N ILE A 51 -8.73 7.84 -10.55
CA ILE A 51 -9.46 7.07 -9.54
C ILE A 51 -9.98 7.97 -8.39
N ALA A 52 -9.26 9.03 -8.01
CA ALA A 52 -9.67 9.98 -6.98
C ALA A 52 -10.81 10.90 -7.43
N SER A 53 -10.92 11.17 -8.75
CA SER A 53 -12.02 11.94 -9.34
C SER A 53 -13.38 11.22 -9.31
N LEU A 54 -13.39 9.92 -8.98
CA LEU A 54 -14.58 9.05 -8.98
C LEU A 54 -15.29 8.91 -7.63
N GLY A 55 -14.93 9.71 -6.63
CA GLY A 55 -15.76 9.86 -5.43
C GLY A 55 -15.91 8.61 -4.54
N GLY A 56 -14.95 7.69 -4.52
CA GLY A 56 -15.07 6.52 -3.63
C GLY A 56 -13.88 5.57 -3.49
N ALA A 57 -12.78 5.74 -4.22
CA ALA A 57 -11.67 4.81 -4.11
C ALA A 57 -10.70 5.22 -3.00
N THR A 58 -10.66 4.43 -1.93
CA THR A 58 -9.57 4.48 -0.94
C THR A 58 -8.34 3.85 -1.59
N TRP A 59 -7.43 4.66 -2.12
CA TRP A 59 -6.10 4.18 -2.47
C TRP A 59 -5.45 3.76 -1.15
N ALA A 60 -5.33 2.45 -0.91
CA ALA A 60 -4.46 1.93 0.12
C ALA A 60 -3.03 2.14 -0.39
N SER A 61 -2.57 3.38 -0.30
CA SER A 61 -1.17 3.70 -0.44
C SER A 61 -0.44 2.80 0.54
N GLY A 62 0.19 1.74 0.06
CA GLY A 62 1.31 1.10 0.75
C GLY A 62 2.51 2.06 0.83
N ALA A 63 2.23 3.36 0.99
CA ALA A 63 3.17 4.43 1.19
C ALA A 63 4.09 3.95 2.30
N LEU A 64 5.36 3.90 1.93
CA LEU A 64 6.52 4.02 2.80
C LEU A 64 6.14 4.96 3.95
N SER A 65 5.65 4.40 5.06
CA SER A 65 5.17 5.21 6.14
C SER A 65 6.41 5.54 6.93
N ASN A 66 7.00 6.70 6.65
CA ASN A 66 7.95 7.32 7.54
C ASN A 66 7.15 7.85 8.75
N ARG A 67 6.65 6.93 9.59
CA ARG A 67 5.91 7.31 10.79
C ARG A 67 6.92 7.51 11.91
N SER A 68 7.15 8.78 12.19
CA SER A 68 7.66 9.18 13.48
C SER A 68 6.55 8.95 14.52
N ALA A 69 6.91 8.40 15.69
CA ALA A 69 6.04 8.49 16.86
C ALA A 69 5.92 9.95 17.39
N ALA A 70 6.60 10.92 16.76
CA ALA A 70 6.28 12.33 16.95
C ALA A 70 5.06 12.70 16.10
N THR A 71 3.96 12.99 16.78
CA THR A 71 2.81 13.71 16.24
C THR A 71 3.28 14.81 15.28
N VAL A 72 2.67 14.89 14.11
CA VAL A 72 2.85 15.98 13.14
C VAL A 72 2.79 17.31 13.91
N GLY A 73 3.94 18.00 14.04
CA GLY A 73 4.03 19.28 14.75
C GLY A 73 4.79 19.29 16.08
N ASN A 74 5.55 18.26 16.47
CA ASN A 74 6.30 18.33 17.73
C ASN A 74 7.57 19.19 17.62
N THR A 75 7.42 20.48 17.90
CA THR A 75 8.49 21.42 18.25
C THR A 75 9.32 20.86 19.40
N ARG A 76 10.59 20.59 19.13
CA ARG A 76 11.72 20.51 20.08
C ARG A 76 11.39 19.86 21.45
N ALA A 77 11.79 18.61 21.57
CA ALA A 77 12.14 17.97 22.83
C ALA A 77 13.06 18.84 23.70
N THR A 78 12.71 19.08 24.96
CA THR A 78 13.64 19.63 25.96
C THR A 78 14.84 18.71 26.17
N ASP A 79 16.03 19.27 26.40
CA ASP A 79 17.25 18.51 26.67
C ASP A 79 17.11 17.72 27.97
N GLY A 80 16.82 16.42 27.84
CA GLY A 80 16.84 15.47 28.93
C GLY A 80 17.75 14.33 28.53
N SER A 81 19.01 14.35 28.97
CA SER A 81 19.84 13.15 28.91
C SER A 81 19.49 12.32 30.14
N PRO A 82 18.81 11.16 30.00
CA PRO A 82 18.88 10.17 31.05
C PRO A 82 20.34 9.72 31.10
N GLY A 83 21.09 10.25 32.06
CA GLY A 83 22.55 10.18 32.15
C GLY A 83 23.13 8.80 32.47
N ALA A 84 22.67 7.73 31.82
CA ALA A 84 23.26 6.40 31.89
C ALA A 84 22.94 5.58 30.62
N SER A 85 23.81 4.63 30.28
CA SER A 85 23.76 3.80 29.05
C SER A 85 22.55 2.84 29.02
N TRP A 86 21.34 3.37 28.82
CA TRP A 86 20.07 2.63 28.88
C TRP A 86 19.56 2.28 27.49
N THR A 87 18.95 1.10 27.39
CA THR A 87 18.13 0.74 26.23
C THR A 87 16.70 1.20 26.46
N TYR A 88 16.17 1.92 25.49
CA TYR A 88 14.79 2.38 25.42
C TYR A 88 14.04 1.62 24.35
N THR A 89 12.81 1.24 24.64
CA THR A 89 11.86 0.70 23.66
C THR A 89 10.69 1.68 23.54
N ASP A 90 10.50 2.24 22.36
CA ASP A 90 9.37 3.12 22.05
C ASP A 90 8.12 2.26 21.90
N ARG A 91 7.17 2.40 22.84
CA ARG A 91 5.90 1.66 22.83
C ARG A 91 4.72 2.51 22.38
N ALA A 92 4.94 3.77 22.03
CA ALA A 92 3.87 4.60 21.47
C ALA A 92 3.44 4.09 20.08
N TYR A 93 4.32 3.34 19.40
CA TYR A 93 4.05 2.82 18.08
C TYR A 93 4.49 1.36 17.90
N SER A 94 3.54 0.46 17.64
CA SER A 94 3.84 -0.90 17.21
C SER A 94 4.04 -0.98 15.70
N ILE A 95 5.11 -1.62 15.26
CA ILE A 95 5.36 -1.90 13.85
C ILE A 95 4.30 -2.90 13.34
N PRO A 96 3.62 -2.63 12.21
CA PRO A 96 2.61 -3.56 11.70
C PRO A 96 3.21 -4.92 11.34
N ASN A 97 2.44 -5.98 11.55
CA ASN A 97 2.86 -7.33 11.18
C ASN A 97 2.88 -7.53 9.67
N GLY A 98 3.77 -8.39 9.18
CA GLY A 98 3.89 -8.73 7.76
C GLY A 98 4.52 -7.64 6.87
N VAL A 99 5.15 -6.62 7.47
CA VAL A 99 5.88 -5.57 6.73
C VAL A 99 7.37 -5.86 6.67
N THR A 100 8.05 -5.29 5.68
CA THR A 100 9.52 -5.27 5.62
C THR A 100 10.01 -3.91 6.08
N VAL A 101 10.68 -3.87 7.23
CA VAL A 101 11.43 -2.71 7.70
C VAL A 101 12.66 -2.53 6.82
N SER A 102 12.91 -1.30 6.37
CA SER A 102 14.07 -0.93 5.54
C SER A 102 15.02 0.03 6.26
N SER A 103 14.51 0.87 7.16
CA SER A 103 15.34 1.72 8.00
C SER A 103 14.72 1.99 9.37
N VAL A 104 15.59 2.28 10.33
CA VAL A 104 15.23 2.79 11.65
C VAL A 104 16.01 4.07 11.90
N GLY A 105 15.45 4.96 12.70
CA GLY A 105 16.11 6.22 13.03
C GLY A 105 15.80 6.73 14.42
N ILE A 106 16.66 7.64 14.86
CA ILE A 106 16.56 8.33 16.15
C ILE A 106 16.93 9.81 15.96
N TRP A 107 16.29 10.69 16.72
CA TRP A 107 16.72 12.08 16.80
C TRP A 107 17.85 12.24 17.82
N SER A 108 18.99 12.79 17.39
CA SER A 108 20.14 13.11 18.22
C SER A 108 20.21 14.59 18.57
N ASN A 109 20.44 14.92 19.83
CA ASN A 109 20.93 16.25 20.26
C ASN A 109 22.46 16.25 20.48
N ALA A 110 23.12 15.11 20.30
CA ALA A 110 24.55 14.96 20.44
C ALA A 110 25.27 15.21 19.11
N THR A 111 26.40 15.89 19.17
CA THR A 111 27.35 16.06 18.05
C THR A 111 28.39 14.94 17.98
N SER A 112 28.45 14.07 18.99
CA SER A 112 29.32 12.89 19.05
C SER A 112 28.71 11.82 19.94
N GLY A 113 28.96 10.54 19.63
CA GLY A 113 28.57 9.41 20.48
C GLY A 113 28.32 8.16 19.66
N ASN A 114 27.97 7.07 20.34
CA ASN A 114 27.59 5.83 19.68
C ASN A 114 26.34 5.23 20.34
N GLY A 115 25.73 4.29 19.62
CA GLY A 115 24.54 3.62 20.07
C GLY A 115 24.19 2.42 19.21
N THR A 116 23.00 1.88 19.44
CA THR A 116 22.44 0.78 18.66
C THR A 116 20.93 1.00 18.54
N LEU A 117 20.40 0.90 17.32
CA LEU A 117 18.97 0.87 17.07
C LEU A 117 18.50 -0.57 16.95
N TYR A 118 17.25 -0.81 17.34
CA TYR A 118 16.70 -2.15 17.48
C TYR A 118 15.31 -2.29 16.86
N ILE A 119 15.02 -3.48 16.36
CA ILE A 119 13.67 -4.02 16.26
C ILE A 119 13.48 -5.03 17.38
N MET A 120 12.50 -4.79 18.24
CA MET A 120 12.25 -5.57 19.45
C MET A 120 10.85 -6.18 19.39
N GLU A 121 10.75 -7.47 19.71
CA GLU A 121 9.47 -8.12 19.95
C GLU A 121 9.12 -8.04 21.44
N ARG A 122 7.90 -7.66 21.76
CA ARG A 122 7.34 -7.77 23.11
C ARG A 122 6.68 -9.14 23.26
N VAL A 123 7.34 -10.05 23.97
CA VAL A 123 6.83 -11.42 24.22
C VAL A 123 5.91 -11.49 25.44
N GLY A 124 5.95 -10.47 26.30
CA GLY A 124 5.08 -10.31 27.45
C GLY A 124 5.24 -8.93 28.08
N ALA A 125 4.43 -8.60 29.09
CA ALA A 125 4.61 -7.34 29.81
C ALA A 125 5.98 -7.31 30.50
N GLY A 126 6.78 -6.28 30.19
CA GLY A 126 8.14 -6.11 30.67
C GLY A 126 9.15 -7.11 30.10
N SER A 127 8.78 -7.92 29.11
CA SER A 127 9.65 -8.95 28.53
C SER A 127 9.79 -8.78 27.02
N TYR A 128 11.03 -8.68 26.57
CA TYR A 128 11.38 -8.29 25.21
C TYR A 128 12.46 -9.19 24.63
N VAL A 129 12.48 -9.32 23.31
CA VAL A 129 13.52 -10.01 22.53
C VAL A 129 14.03 -9.08 21.44
N VAL A 130 15.34 -8.86 21.37
CA VAL A 130 15.98 -8.16 20.25
C VAL A 130 15.95 -9.07 19.02
N ARG A 131 15.29 -8.64 17.95
CA ARG A 131 15.13 -9.42 16.71
C ARG A 131 16.03 -8.93 15.58
N ALA A 132 16.33 -7.65 15.56
CA ALA A 132 17.34 -7.07 14.68
C ALA A 132 17.96 -5.85 15.36
N SER A 133 19.20 -5.52 14.98
CA SER A 133 19.92 -4.38 15.54
C SER A 133 20.91 -3.78 14.53
N GLN A 134 21.13 -2.47 14.62
CA GLN A 134 22.13 -1.77 13.82
C GLN A 134 22.90 -0.79 14.69
N ALA A 135 24.24 -0.87 14.67
CA ALA A 135 25.10 0.09 15.34
C ALA A 135 25.02 1.46 14.66
N ILE A 136 25.07 2.52 15.45
CA ILE A 136 25.00 3.91 14.99
C ILE A 136 26.11 4.76 15.62
N THR A 137 26.54 5.78 14.88
CA THR A 137 27.49 6.81 15.34
C THR A 137 26.87 8.18 15.12
N PHE A 138 26.82 9.00 16.16
CA PHE A 138 26.34 10.37 16.07
C PHE A 138 27.47 11.28 15.62
N THR A 139 27.24 12.05 14.55
CA THR A 139 28.21 13.00 13.99
C THR A 139 27.68 14.44 13.95
N ALA A 140 26.37 14.62 14.17
CA ALA A 140 25.69 15.90 14.19
C ALA A 140 24.34 15.77 14.91
N THR A 141 23.77 16.91 15.28
CA THR A 141 22.39 17.00 15.76
C THR A 141 21.40 16.76 14.62
N GLY A 142 20.29 16.08 14.90
CA GLY A 142 19.21 15.85 13.94
C GLY A 142 18.81 14.38 13.82
N TRP A 143 18.05 14.07 12.77
CA TRP A 143 17.68 12.69 12.46
C TRP A 143 18.88 11.91 11.95
N LEU A 144 19.13 10.76 12.57
CA LEU A 144 20.03 9.74 12.07
C LEU A 144 19.21 8.51 11.69
N ASP A 145 19.18 8.19 10.40
CA ASP A 145 18.65 6.92 9.90
C ASP A 145 19.77 5.98 9.54
N VAL A 146 19.52 4.70 9.79
CA VAL A 146 20.36 3.62 9.29
C VAL A 146 19.51 2.55 8.63
N ALA A 147 20.07 1.95 7.60
CA ALA A 147 19.47 0.80 6.95
C ALA A 147 19.41 -0.37 7.96
N LEU A 148 18.24 -0.97 8.10
CA LEU A 148 18.01 -2.16 8.89
C LEU A 148 16.91 -2.98 8.22
N SER A 149 17.31 -4.03 7.51
CA SER A 149 16.38 -4.91 6.79
C SER A 149 15.84 -5.97 7.74
N TYR A 150 14.53 -5.95 8.01
CA TYR A 150 13.87 -6.94 8.86
C TYR A 150 12.43 -7.19 8.42
N VAL A 151 12.06 -8.45 8.21
CA VAL A 151 10.67 -8.84 7.91
C VAL A 151 9.95 -9.10 9.23
N VAL A 152 8.94 -8.28 9.52
CA VAL A 152 8.09 -8.46 10.70
C VAL A 152 7.17 -9.66 10.47
N PRO A 153 7.19 -10.69 11.34
CA PRO A 153 6.28 -11.82 11.26
C PRO A 153 4.79 -11.42 11.22
N GLY A 154 3.93 -12.34 10.79
CA GLY A 154 2.48 -12.12 10.71
C GLY A 154 1.75 -12.05 12.06
N SER A 155 2.47 -12.26 13.18
CA SER A 155 1.95 -12.26 14.54
C SER A 155 2.97 -11.64 15.50
N SER A 156 2.56 -11.40 16.76
CA SER A 156 3.30 -10.68 17.82
C SER A 156 3.21 -9.15 17.73
N THR A 157 3.91 -8.46 18.64
CA THR A 157 3.95 -7.01 18.73
C THR A 157 5.40 -6.55 18.70
N PHE A 158 5.73 -5.71 17.72
CA PHE A 158 7.09 -5.23 17.48
C PHE A 158 7.21 -3.73 17.71
N TYR A 159 8.36 -3.31 18.20
CA TYR A 159 8.66 -1.93 18.56
C TYR A 159 10.06 -1.54 18.08
N VAL A 160 10.29 -0.24 17.95
CA VAL A 160 11.63 0.30 17.75
C VAL A 160 12.26 0.56 19.11
N GLY A 161 13.56 0.28 19.23
CA GLY A 161 14.31 0.66 20.41
C GLY A 161 15.63 1.32 20.06
N ALA A 162 16.25 1.93 21.07
CA ALA A 162 17.57 2.53 20.97
C ALA A 162 18.34 2.38 22.27
N TRP A 163 19.60 2.00 22.18
CA TRP A 163 20.60 2.15 23.22
C TRP A 163 21.56 3.25 22.80
N VAL A 164 21.87 4.17 23.71
CA VAL A 164 22.82 5.25 23.44
C VAL A 164 23.82 5.34 24.57
N ASN A 165 25.08 5.54 24.23
CA ASN A 165 26.16 5.64 25.18
C ASN A 165 26.72 7.07 25.18
N ASN A 166 26.58 7.76 26.30
CA ASN A 166 27.10 9.11 26.49
C ASN A 166 26.67 10.12 25.40
N ALA A 167 25.45 9.96 24.87
CA ALA A 167 24.88 10.84 23.86
C ALA A 167 23.53 11.38 24.33
N SER A 168 23.31 12.68 24.11
CA SER A 168 21.99 13.31 24.27
C SER A 168 21.11 13.00 23.05
N VAL A 169 19.90 12.52 23.28
CA VAL A 169 18.92 12.25 22.22
C VAL A 169 17.63 13.03 22.47
N GLY A 170 16.89 13.29 21.41
CA GLY A 170 15.63 14.03 21.51
C GLY A 170 14.54 13.19 22.17
N VAL A 171 13.81 13.80 23.09
CA VAL A 171 12.68 13.19 23.82
C VAL A 171 11.31 13.80 23.46
N THR A 172 10.31 12.99 23.16
CA THR A 172 8.93 13.49 23.12
C THR A 172 8.42 13.74 24.55
N PRO A 173 7.50 14.70 24.77
CA PRO A 173 7.04 15.06 26.11
C PRO A 173 6.13 14.00 26.77
N SER A 174 5.60 13.06 25.99
CA SER A 174 4.72 12.01 26.53
C SER A 174 4.60 10.79 25.61
N GLY A 175 4.60 9.61 26.23
CA GLY A 175 3.95 8.40 25.74
C GLY A 175 4.50 7.14 26.43
N ALA A 176 4.12 5.96 25.93
CA ALA A 176 4.51 4.68 26.51
C ALA A 176 5.90 4.26 26.05
N PHE A 177 6.73 3.79 26.99
CA PHE A 177 8.05 3.24 26.69
C PHE A 177 8.44 2.12 27.65
N ALA A 178 9.54 1.43 27.36
CA ALA A 178 10.21 0.54 28.30
C ALA A 178 11.70 0.87 28.42
N THR A 179 12.29 0.61 29.58
CA THR A 179 13.70 0.85 29.85
C THR A 179 14.42 -0.36 30.41
N TYR A 180 15.63 -0.58 29.93
CA TYR A 180 16.58 -1.56 30.45
C TYR A 180 17.94 -0.89 30.69
N ASN A 181 18.57 -1.15 31.85
CA ASN A 181 19.87 -0.60 32.19
C ASN A 181 20.97 -1.41 31.49
N GLY A 182 21.65 -0.81 30.51
CA GLY A 182 22.64 -1.47 29.68
C GLY A 182 22.20 -1.61 28.22
N GLN A 183 23.11 -2.14 27.41
CA GLN A 183 22.87 -2.46 26.01
C GLN A 183 22.10 -3.78 25.91
N ALA A 184 20.89 -3.75 25.34
CA ALA A 184 20.09 -4.97 25.20
C ALA A 184 20.65 -5.91 24.13
N SER A 185 20.56 -7.21 24.40
CA SER A 185 20.85 -8.29 23.45
C SER A 185 19.99 -9.52 23.80
N GLY A 186 19.60 -10.30 22.80
CA GLY A 186 18.74 -11.48 23.01
C GLY A 186 17.44 -11.15 23.77
N SER A 187 17.08 -11.99 24.73
CA SER A 187 15.94 -11.77 25.62
C SER A 187 16.34 -10.92 26.83
N PHE A 188 15.50 -9.94 27.18
CA PHE A 188 15.75 -9.06 28.32
C PHE A 188 14.45 -8.61 29.01
N SER A 189 14.56 -8.20 30.27
CA SER A 189 13.46 -7.63 31.04
C SER A 189 13.62 -6.13 31.15
N ALA A 190 12.53 -5.40 30.90
CA ALA A 190 12.51 -3.94 30.91
C ALA A 190 11.35 -3.41 31.77
N SER A 191 11.57 -2.27 32.40
CA SER A 191 10.51 -1.57 33.13
C SER A 191 9.63 -0.81 32.14
N GLU A 192 8.34 -1.15 32.12
CA GLU A 192 7.33 -0.49 31.28
C GLU A 192 6.72 0.70 32.03
N THR A 193 6.69 1.87 31.40
CA THR A 193 6.14 3.11 32.01
C THR A 193 5.64 4.10 30.95
N THR A 194 5.16 5.25 31.38
CA THR A 194 4.73 6.37 30.52
C THR A 194 5.40 7.67 30.95
N GLY A 195 5.78 8.51 29.99
CA GLY A 195 6.43 9.81 30.26
C GLY A 195 7.22 10.28 29.05
N SER A 196 8.27 11.08 29.28
CA SER A 196 9.16 11.52 28.21
C SER A 196 9.99 10.35 27.67
N MET A 197 10.02 10.16 26.36
CA MET A 197 10.72 9.02 25.74
C MET A 197 11.56 9.45 24.53
N HIS A 198 12.55 8.65 24.15
CA HIS A 198 13.35 8.90 22.95
C HIS A 198 12.49 8.95 21.68
N THR A 199 12.78 9.92 20.82
CA THR A 199 12.09 10.08 19.53
C THR A 199 12.69 9.12 18.52
N THR A 200 11.98 8.04 18.23
CA THR A 200 12.38 7.06 17.21
C THR A 200 11.50 7.15 15.96
N ARG A 201 11.98 6.58 14.85
CA ARG A 201 11.19 6.35 13.64
C ARG A 201 11.57 5.06 12.96
N VAL A 202 10.64 4.55 12.17
CA VAL A 202 10.82 3.36 11.34
C VAL A 202 10.28 3.63 9.94
N THR A 203 11.02 3.18 8.94
CA THR A 203 10.54 3.10 7.56
C THR A 203 10.33 1.63 7.24
N TYR A 204 9.14 1.30 6.78
CA TYR A 204 8.81 -0.03 6.32
C TYR A 204 7.95 0.06 5.05
N SER A 205 8.04 -0.97 4.23
CA SER A 205 7.07 -1.24 3.17
C SER A 205 6.17 -2.37 3.63
N GLY A 206 4.86 -2.13 3.65
CA GLY A 206 3.91 -3.23 3.80
C GLY A 206 3.98 -4.17 2.61
N SER A 207 3.63 -5.43 2.83
CA SER A 207 3.06 -6.23 1.75
C SER A 207 1.81 -5.49 1.26
N PRO A 208 1.68 -5.09 -0.03
CA PRO A 208 0.48 -4.42 -0.50
C PRO A 208 -0.77 -5.16 -0.01
N GLY A 209 -1.63 -4.50 0.75
CA GLY A 209 -2.85 -5.14 1.23
C GLY A 209 -3.77 -5.51 0.07
N ALA A 210 -4.78 -6.36 0.32
CA ALA A 210 -5.84 -6.56 -0.65
C ALA A 210 -6.46 -5.22 -1.03
N VAL A 211 -6.53 -4.91 -2.32
CA VAL A 211 -7.06 -3.64 -2.84
C VAL A 211 -8.43 -3.91 -3.45
N THR A 212 -9.39 -3.04 -3.17
CA THR A 212 -10.68 -3.02 -3.88
C THR A 212 -10.93 -1.62 -4.42
N VAL A 213 -11.09 -1.51 -5.73
CA VAL A 213 -11.49 -0.28 -6.43
C VAL A 213 -12.88 -0.50 -6.97
N VAL A 214 -13.78 0.45 -6.73
CA VAL A 214 -15.17 0.42 -7.21
C VAL A 214 -15.43 1.67 -8.04
N SER A 215 -16.11 1.51 -9.16
CA SER A 215 -16.49 2.62 -10.03
C SER A 215 -17.67 3.43 -9.48
N GLY A 216 -17.87 4.62 -10.06
CA GLY A 216 -19.17 5.28 -10.01
C GLY A 216 -20.23 4.53 -10.82
N ALA A 217 -21.48 4.98 -10.71
CA ALA A 217 -22.60 4.45 -11.48
C ALA A 217 -22.54 4.93 -12.94
N PHE A 218 -22.61 3.99 -13.89
CA PHE A 218 -22.75 4.32 -15.31
C PHE A 218 -24.18 4.06 -15.77
N ALA A 219 -24.93 5.11 -16.10
CA ALA A 219 -26.32 4.98 -16.53
C ALA A 219 -26.42 4.44 -17.98
N LEU A 220 -27.13 3.31 -18.16
CA LEU A 220 -27.31 2.65 -19.46
C LEU A 220 -28.66 2.94 -20.12
N GLY A 221 -29.66 3.35 -19.35
CA GLY A 221 -31.03 3.56 -19.85
C GLY A 221 -31.82 2.26 -20.12
N PHE A 222 -31.21 1.10 -19.90
CA PHE A 222 -31.85 -0.22 -19.95
C PHE A 222 -31.26 -1.14 -18.87
N GLN A 223 -31.94 -2.23 -18.56
CA GLN A 223 -31.47 -3.22 -17.59
C GLN A 223 -30.64 -4.31 -18.30
N PRO A 224 -29.31 -4.33 -18.15
CA PRO A 224 -28.48 -5.33 -18.83
C PRO A 224 -28.71 -6.72 -18.24
N SER A 225 -28.78 -7.72 -19.10
CA SER A 225 -28.89 -9.13 -18.73
C SER A 225 -27.54 -9.84 -18.80
N VAL A 226 -26.64 -9.36 -19.66
CA VAL A 226 -25.28 -9.85 -19.84
C VAL A 226 -24.35 -8.65 -20.02
N ALA A 227 -23.17 -8.72 -19.43
CA ALA A 227 -22.13 -7.74 -19.64
C ALA A 227 -20.82 -8.42 -20.00
N ARG A 228 -20.04 -7.69 -20.79
CA ARG A 228 -18.68 -8.03 -21.19
C ARG A 228 -17.75 -6.95 -20.70
N ILE A 229 -16.57 -7.38 -20.25
CA ILE A 229 -15.52 -6.45 -19.84
C ILE A 229 -14.17 -6.82 -20.43
N VAL A 230 -13.39 -5.79 -20.75
CA VAL A 230 -12.00 -5.89 -21.19
C VAL A 230 -11.17 -4.86 -20.43
N SER A 231 -9.99 -5.24 -19.95
CA SER A 231 -9.12 -4.39 -19.16
C SER A 231 -7.63 -4.67 -19.45
N PRO A 232 -6.83 -3.64 -19.81
CA PRO A 232 -5.37 -3.74 -19.83
C PRO A 232 -4.79 -3.69 -18.41
N VAL A 233 -4.02 -4.71 -18.03
CA VAL A 233 -3.48 -4.87 -16.67
C VAL A 233 -2.01 -5.31 -16.65
N GLU A 234 -1.25 -4.74 -15.71
CA GLU A 234 0.04 -5.25 -15.26
C GLU A 234 -0.19 -6.08 -13.99
N LEU A 235 0.18 -7.36 -13.97
CA LEU A 235 -0.18 -8.26 -12.86
C LEU A 235 0.83 -8.29 -11.70
N GLY A 236 2.03 -7.73 -11.88
CA GLY A 236 3.04 -7.66 -10.81
C GLY A 236 3.47 -8.99 -10.19
N GLY A 237 3.11 -10.14 -10.78
CA GLY A 237 3.38 -11.49 -10.28
C GLY A 237 2.15 -12.33 -9.91
N GLY A 238 0.93 -11.76 -9.88
CA GLY A 238 -0.31 -12.49 -9.56
C GLY A 238 -0.95 -13.19 -10.77
N ALA A 239 -1.88 -14.10 -10.50
CA ALA A 239 -2.69 -14.79 -11.50
C ALA A 239 -4.07 -14.13 -11.70
N ILE A 240 -4.49 -14.01 -12.97
CA ILE A 240 -5.83 -13.56 -13.35
C ILE A 240 -6.87 -14.57 -12.85
N GLY A 241 -7.98 -14.08 -12.27
CA GLY A 241 -9.08 -14.94 -11.81
C GLY A 241 -8.88 -15.54 -10.41
N THR A 242 -7.68 -15.39 -9.83
CA THR A 242 -7.39 -15.78 -8.43
C THR A 242 -6.95 -14.56 -7.61
N ASP A 243 -5.88 -13.92 -8.08
CA ASP A 243 -5.25 -12.79 -7.39
C ASP A 243 -5.81 -11.45 -7.85
N CYS A 244 -6.19 -11.39 -9.12
CA CYS A 244 -6.80 -10.24 -9.77
C CYS A 244 -8.20 -10.60 -10.24
N LEU A 245 -9.21 -10.01 -9.61
CA LEU A 245 -10.62 -10.28 -9.83
C LEU A 245 -11.34 -9.03 -10.31
N LEU A 246 -12.38 -9.25 -11.11
CA LEU A 246 -13.24 -8.18 -11.58
C LEU A 246 -14.69 -8.62 -11.44
N ASP A 247 -15.49 -7.79 -10.78
CA ASP A 247 -16.92 -8.01 -10.64
C ASP A 247 -17.74 -6.88 -11.27
N LEU A 248 -18.96 -7.21 -11.70
CA LEU A 248 -19.94 -6.24 -12.20
C LEU A 248 -21.21 -6.24 -11.37
N SER A 249 -21.87 -5.08 -11.30
CA SER A 249 -23.11 -4.88 -10.55
C SER A 249 -24.08 -3.96 -11.28
N ARG A 250 -25.39 -4.21 -11.15
CA ARG A 250 -26.47 -3.31 -11.64
C ARG A 250 -26.94 -2.28 -10.62
N ASP A 251 -26.66 -2.50 -9.35
CA ASP A 251 -27.21 -1.74 -8.21
C ASP A 251 -26.13 -1.22 -7.24
N GLY A 252 -24.86 -1.59 -7.45
CA GLY A 252 -23.73 -1.28 -6.58
C GLY A 252 -23.64 -2.15 -5.33
N ALA A 253 -24.59 -3.07 -5.11
CA ALA A 253 -24.71 -3.89 -3.90
C ALA A 253 -24.52 -5.39 -4.18
N ALA A 254 -25.19 -5.92 -5.20
CA ALA A 254 -25.04 -7.29 -5.67
C ALA A 254 -23.99 -7.37 -6.77
N TRP A 255 -22.98 -8.21 -6.58
CA TRP A 255 -21.83 -8.31 -7.48
C TRP A 255 -21.74 -9.70 -8.09
N ALA A 256 -21.54 -9.77 -9.41
CA ALA A 256 -21.27 -11.00 -10.14
C ALA A 256 -19.81 -11.01 -10.59
N ALA A 257 -19.08 -12.06 -10.22
CA ALA A 257 -17.70 -12.24 -10.62
C ALA A 257 -17.61 -12.53 -12.12
N VAL A 258 -16.71 -11.84 -12.81
CA VAL A 258 -16.42 -12.08 -14.21
C VAL A 258 -15.38 -13.21 -14.30
N PRO A 259 -15.65 -14.29 -15.06
CA PRO A 259 -14.65 -15.29 -15.38
C PRO A 259 -13.62 -14.70 -16.36
N LEU A 260 -12.56 -14.12 -15.80
CA LEU A 260 -11.52 -13.46 -16.59
C LEU A 260 -10.64 -14.49 -17.30
N SER A 261 -10.29 -14.16 -18.54
CA SER A 261 -9.30 -14.87 -19.34
C SER A 261 -8.27 -13.89 -19.88
N ASP A 262 -7.06 -14.40 -20.13
CA ASP A 262 -5.99 -13.66 -20.79
C ASP A 262 -6.24 -13.66 -22.30
N LEU A 263 -6.55 -12.48 -22.84
CA LEU A 263 -6.90 -12.27 -24.24
C LEU A 263 -5.67 -11.95 -25.10
N GLY A 264 -4.50 -11.75 -24.48
CA GLY A 264 -3.26 -11.45 -25.18
C GLY A 264 -2.35 -10.48 -24.44
N LYS A 265 -1.27 -10.08 -25.12
CA LYS A 265 -0.35 -9.05 -24.66
C LYS A 265 -0.68 -7.74 -25.37
N PHE A 266 -0.74 -6.65 -24.61
CA PHE A 266 -0.72 -5.29 -25.16
C PHE A 266 0.73 -4.87 -25.41
N ASP A 267 1.59 -5.04 -24.40
CA ASP A 267 3.03 -4.80 -24.49
C ASP A 267 3.83 -5.88 -23.70
N ALA A 268 5.11 -5.63 -23.41
CA ALA A 268 5.97 -6.57 -22.69
C ALA A 268 5.53 -6.84 -21.24
N SER A 269 4.87 -5.88 -20.59
CA SER A 269 4.42 -5.87 -19.19
C SER A 269 2.91 -5.90 -19.02
N THR A 270 2.14 -5.48 -20.02
CA THR A 270 0.69 -5.30 -19.96
C THR A 270 -0.03 -6.42 -20.70
N ARG A 271 -0.98 -7.06 -20.02
CA ARG A 271 -1.89 -8.08 -20.59
C ARG A 271 -3.26 -7.48 -20.82
N ILE A 272 -3.95 -7.95 -21.84
CA ILE A 272 -5.37 -7.65 -22.04
C ILE A 272 -6.15 -8.79 -21.41
N VAL A 273 -7.00 -8.48 -20.43
CA VAL A 273 -7.85 -9.47 -19.77
C VAL A 273 -9.31 -9.16 -19.99
N GLY A 274 -10.16 -10.17 -20.05
CA GLY A 274 -11.58 -9.94 -20.21
C GLY A 274 -12.42 -11.19 -20.07
N GLY A 275 -13.73 -10.98 -20.02
CA GLY A 275 -14.70 -12.05 -19.84
C GLY A 275 -16.14 -11.58 -20.00
N LEU A 276 -17.04 -12.56 -19.96
CA LEU A 276 -18.48 -12.40 -20.06
C LEU A 276 -19.14 -12.83 -18.76
N VAL A 277 -20.13 -12.08 -18.29
CA VAL A 277 -20.87 -12.40 -17.06
C VAL A 277 -22.37 -12.21 -17.26
N SER A 278 -23.16 -13.12 -16.69
CA SER A 278 -24.60 -12.97 -16.60
C SER A 278 -24.97 -12.09 -15.41
N LEU A 279 -25.81 -11.08 -15.66
CA LEU A 279 -26.35 -10.17 -14.66
C LEU A 279 -27.84 -10.43 -14.38
N ALA A 280 -28.43 -11.42 -15.05
CA ALA A 280 -29.86 -11.72 -14.95
C ALA A 280 -30.32 -12.00 -13.51
N GLY A 281 -29.46 -12.59 -12.67
CA GLY A 281 -29.76 -12.92 -11.27
C GLY A 281 -29.58 -11.80 -10.26
N GLN A 282 -29.08 -10.62 -10.65
CA GLN A 282 -28.96 -9.48 -9.73
C GLN A 282 -30.30 -8.74 -9.57
N PRO A 283 -30.49 -7.85 -8.59
CA PRO A 283 -31.60 -6.91 -8.59
C PRO A 283 -31.66 -6.08 -9.88
N ALA A 284 -32.86 -5.60 -10.24
CA ALA A 284 -33.05 -4.77 -11.43
C ALA A 284 -32.41 -3.40 -11.22
N GLY A 285 -31.60 -2.97 -12.18
CA GLY A 285 -30.97 -1.66 -12.20
C GLY A 285 -30.62 -1.27 -13.63
N SER A 286 -30.75 0.02 -13.94
CA SER A 286 -30.42 0.61 -15.25
C SER A 286 -29.03 1.25 -15.28
N SER A 287 -28.23 0.98 -14.25
CA SER A 287 -26.83 1.41 -14.14
C SER A 287 -25.92 0.18 -14.17
N ILE A 288 -24.65 0.38 -14.49
CA ILE A 288 -23.61 -0.62 -14.33
C ILE A 288 -22.47 -0.06 -13.49
N TYR A 289 -21.91 -0.90 -12.63
CA TYR A 289 -20.75 -0.63 -11.81
C TYR A 289 -19.72 -1.73 -12.04
N TRP A 290 -18.45 -1.39 -11.93
CA TRP A 290 -17.37 -2.36 -11.93
C TRP A 290 -16.57 -2.27 -10.64
N ARG A 291 -15.98 -3.39 -10.26
CA ARG A 291 -15.11 -3.51 -9.10
C ARG A 291 -13.89 -4.34 -9.45
N TRP A 292 -12.70 -3.76 -9.27
CA TRP A 292 -11.43 -4.49 -9.34
C TRP A 292 -10.99 -4.90 -7.93
N ARG A 293 -10.61 -6.16 -7.74
CA ARG A 293 -10.05 -6.65 -6.48
C ARG A 293 -8.70 -7.32 -6.70
N ALA A 294 -7.73 -6.96 -5.87
CA ALA A 294 -6.50 -7.72 -5.69
C ALA A 294 -6.60 -8.46 -4.35
N THR A 295 -6.50 -9.80 -4.34
CA THR A 295 -6.65 -10.61 -3.11
C THR A 295 -5.34 -10.81 -2.35
N ALA A 296 -4.21 -10.46 -2.96
CA ALA A 296 -2.88 -10.57 -2.40
C ALA A 296 -1.98 -9.40 -2.85
N ALA A 297 -0.78 -9.36 -2.27
CA ALA A 297 0.18 -8.28 -2.34
C ALA A 297 0.95 -8.17 -3.66
N TYR A 298 0.21 -8.03 -4.76
CA TYR A 298 0.79 -7.81 -6.07
C TYR A 298 0.75 -6.33 -6.42
N ALA A 299 1.91 -5.80 -6.81
CA ALA A 299 2.01 -4.47 -7.40
C ALA A 299 1.44 -4.50 -8.81
N GLY A 300 0.12 -4.42 -8.94
CA GLY A 300 -0.58 -4.40 -10.21
C GLY A 300 -0.97 -2.98 -10.66
N LYS A 301 -1.07 -2.78 -11.97
CA LYS A 301 -1.69 -1.59 -12.55
C LYS A 301 -2.89 -1.99 -13.40
N ASN A 302 -4.00 -1.27 -13.25
CA ASN A 302 -5.13 -1.36 -14.16
C ASN A 302 -5.18 -0.04 -14.93
N HIS A 303 -5.02 -0.11 -16.26
CA HIS A 303 -4.93 1.09 -17.10
C HIS A 303 -6.30 1.54 -17.64
N GLY A 304 -7.35 0.77 -17.36
CA GLY A 304 -8.71 1.11 -17.76
C GLY A 304 -9.63 -0.10 -17.84
N ILE A 305 -10.91 0.21 -17.97
CA ILE A 305 -12.01 -0.74 -18.04
C ILE A 305 -12.83 -0.38 -19.29
N TRP A 306 -13.09 -1.37 -20.13
CA TRP A 306 -14.06 -1.26 -21.21
C TRP A 306 -15.24 -2.18 -20.93
N LEU A 307 -16.46 -1.64 -20.98
CA LEU A 307 -17.70 -2.38 -20.74
C LEU A 307 -18.60 -2.40 -21.97
N GLN A 308 -19.22 -3.54 -22.24
CA GLN A 308 -20.30 -3.69 -23.22
C GLN A 308 -21.44 -4.45 -22.57
N CYS A 309 -22.67 -3.97 -22.75
CA CYS A 309 -23.85 -4.49 -22.08
C CYS A 309 -24.94 -4.85 -23.10
N LYS A 310 -25.71 -5.91 -22.83
CA LYS A 310 -26.90 -6.30 -23.58
C LYS A 310 -28.01 -6.82 -22.67
#